data_AF-G2RFN8-F1
#
_entry.id   AF-G2RFN8-F1
#
_cell.length_a   1.000
_cell.length_b   1.000
_cell.length_c   1.000
_cell.angle_alpha   90.00
_cell.angle_beta   90.00
_cell.angle_gamma   90.00
#
_symmetry.space_group_name_H-M   'P 1'
#
loop_
_entity.id
_entity.type
_entity.pdbx_description
1 polymer ?
#
loop_
_entity_poly.entity_id
_entity_poly.type
_entity_poly.pdbx_seq_one_letter_code
_entity_poly.pdbx_strand_id
1 'polypeptide(L)'
;MADRLRCEHGEWKTRDQFSKTQLEKYEQQARNGTATPARTGIRCKEHSAKQALELKCNGPCGRWRELRFFSKSTRRNGKNRRCDPDCLMLPI
;
A
#
# COMPACT_ATOMS: atom_id res chain seq x y z
N MET A 1 4.00 -22.06 -18.67
CA MET A 1 4.79 -20.94 -19.23
C MET A 1 5.12 -19.99 -18.09
N ALA A 2 6.39 -19.89 -17.71
CA ALA A 2 6.83 -19.05 -16.60
C ALA A 2 6.99 -17.60 -17.09
N ASP A 3 5.87 -16.88 -17.15
CA ASP A 3 5.86 -15.47 -17.54
C ASP A 3 6.48 -14.64 -16.41
N ARG A 4 7.76 -14.26 -16.59
CA ARG A 4 8.47 -13.39 -15.66
C ARG A 4 8.20 -11.94 -16.05
N LEU A 5 7.89 -11.12 -15.06
CA LEU A 5 7.59 -9.70 -15.22
C LEU A 5 8.73 -8.89 -14.61
N ARG A 6 9.20 -7.87 -15.33
CA ARG A 6 10.20 -6.94 -14.83
C ARG A 6 9.54 -5.94 -13.88
N CYS A 7 9.95 -5.95 -12.63
CA CYS A 7 9.58 -4.97 -11.62
C CYS A 7 10.05 -3.57 -12.05
N GLU A 8 9.36 -2.52 -11.59
CA GLU A 8 9.78 -1.13 -11.75
C GLU A 8 11.21 -0.86 -11.24
N HIS A 9 11.67 -1.63 -10.23
CA HIS A 9 13.03 -1.57 -9.71
C HIS A 9 14.07 -2.28 -10.59
N GLY A 10 13.66 -2.83 -11.74
CA GLY A 10 14.55 -3.42 -12.74
C GLY A 10 14.74 -4.94 -12.62
N GLU A 11 14.30 -5.55 -11.53
CA GLU A 11 14.41 -7.00 -11.28
C GLU A 11 13.35 -7.82 -12.03
N TRP A 12 13.72 -9.00 -12.52
CA TRP A 12 12.78 -9.96 -13.10
C TRP A 12 12.23 -10.88 -12.01
N LYS A 13 10.92 -10.83 -11.77
CA LYS A 13 10.25 -11.72 -10.81
C LYS A 13 9.11 -12.48 -11.47
N THR A 14 8.72 -13.60 -10.90
CA THR A 14 7.55 -14.37 -11.34
C THR A 14 6.26 -13.64 -10.98
N ARG A 15 5.16 -13.91 -11.69
CA ARG A 15 3.83 -13.31 -11.40
C ARG A 15 3.41 -13.49 -9.93
N ASP A 16 3.76 -14.60 -9.28
CA ASP A 16 3.47 -14.83 -7.87
C ASP A 16 4.10 -13.79 -6.93
N GLN A 17 5.24 -13.20 -7.32
CA GLN A 17 5.91 -12.15 -6.55
C GLN A 17 5.23 -10.78 -6.71
N PHE A 18 4.13 -10.67 -7.45
CA PHE A 18 3.36 -9.45 -7.60
C PHE A 18 1.99 -9.58 -6.92
N SER A 19 1.46 -8.47 -6.43
CA SER A 19 0.10 -8.45 -5.87
C SER A 19 -0.94 -8.64 -6.97
N LYS A 20 -2.06 -9.30 -6.67
CA LYS A 20 -3.17 -9.50 -7.63
C LYS A 20 -3.62 -8.20 -8.30
N THR A 21 -3.80 -7.14 -7.52
CA THR A 21 -4.16 -5.80 -8.04
C THR A 21 -3.11 -5.21 -9.00
N GLN A 22 -1.83 -5.47 -8.76
CA GLN A 22 -0.75 -5.03 -9.66
C GLN A 22 -0.77 -5.86 -10.95
N LEU A 23 -0.98 -7.16 -10.86
CA LEU A 23 -1.12 -8.03 -12.04
C LEU A 23 -2.33 -7.65 -12.88
N GLU A 24 -3.49 -7.40 -12.28
CA GLU A 24 -4.69 -6.94 -13.00
C GLU A 24 -4.43 -5.62 -13.72
N LYS A 25 -3.74 -4.67 -13.07
CA LYS A 25 -3.35 -3.40 -13.69
C LYS A 25 -2.40 -3.63 -14.87
N TYR A 26 -1.46 -4.57 -14.76
CA TYR A 26 -0.58 -4.95 -15.86
C TYR A 26 -1.38 -5.58 -17.01
N GLU A 27 -2.28 -6.52 -16.73
CA GLU A 27 -3.09 -7.19 -17.75
C GLU A 27 -3.99 -6.22 -18.50
N GLN A 28 -4.60 -5.25 -17.81
CA GLN A 28 -5.36 -4.18 -18.46
C GLN A 28 -4.48 -3.31 -19.38
N GLN A 29 -3.29 -2.92 -18.92
CA GLN A 29 -2.36 -2.13 -19.74
C GLN A 29 -1.77 -2.93 -20.91
N ALA A 30 -1.55 -4.23 -20.72
CA ALA A 30 -1.07 -5.13 -21.76
C ALA A 30 -2.15 -5.34 -22.84
N ARG A 31 -3.42 -5.45 -22.44
CA ARG A 31 -4.57 -5.45 -23.38
C ARG A 31 -4.66 -4.15 -24.19
N ASN A 32 -4.33 -3.02 -23.58
CA ASN A 32 -4.24 -1.72 -24.25
C ASN A 32 -2.93 -1.52 -25.04
N GLY A 33 -2.04 -2.53 -25.10
CA GLY A 33 -0.77 -2.44 -25.81
C GLY A 33 0.26 -1.49 -25.19
N THR A 34 0.02 -0.99 -23.97
CA THR A 34 0.85 0.03 -23.31
C THR A 34 1.87 -0.56 -22.33
N ALA A 35 1.67 -1.82 -21.89
CA ALA A 35 2.58 -2.53 -21.01
C ALA A 35 3.13 -3.80 -21.66
N THR A 36 4.42 -4.06 -21.45
CA THR A 36 5.12 -5.27 -21.90
C THR A 36 5.80 -5.95 -20.71
N PRO A 37 6.19 -7.24 -20.81
CA PRO A 37 6.88 -7.94 -19.72
C PRO A 37 8.18 -7.26 -19.26
N ALA A 38 8.83 -6.52 -20.16
CA ALA A 38 10.03 -5.73 -19.88
C ALA A 38 9.72 -4.33 -19.32
N ARG A 39 8.50 -3.81 -19.52
CA ARG A 39 8.07 -2.47 -19.13
C ARG A 39 6.67 -2.52 -18.53
N THR A 40 6.58 -3.19 -17.38
CA THR A 40 5.30 -3.54 -16.74
C THR A 40 4.69 -2.38 -15.95
N GLY A 41 5.53 -1.46 -15.46
CA GLY A 41 5.10 -0.34 -14.60
C GLY A 41 4.50 -0.79 -13.26
N ILE A 42 4.81 -2.00 -12.81
CA ILE A 42 4.33 -2.57 -11.54
C ILE A 42 5.48 -2.92 -10.61
N ARG A 43 5.20 -2.88 -9.30
CA ARG A 43 6.13 -3.22 -8.23
C ARG A 43 5.82 -4.60 -7.68
N CYS A 44 6.85 -5.40 -7.42
CA CYS A 44 6.70 -6.69 -6.74
C CYS A 44 6.29 -6.48 -5.28
N LYS A 45 5.78 -7.51 -4.60
CA LYS A 45 5.27 -7.46 -3.21
C LYS A 45 6.29 -6.89 -2.22
N GLU A 46 7.58 -7.12 -2.46
CA GLU A 46 8.69 -6.61 -1.66
C GLU A 46 8.87 -5.08 -1.79
N HIS A 47 8.76 -4.55 -3.01
CA HIS A 47 8.86 -3.12 -3.31
C HIS A 47 7.53 -2.37 -3.26
N SER A 48 6.42 -3.12 -3.33
CA SER A 48 5.08 -2.65 -3.05
C SER A 48 4.94 -2.63 -1.53
N ALA A 49 5.69 -1.73 -0.89
CA ALA A 49 5.58 -1.47 0.53
C ALA A 49 4.11 -1.29 0.85
N LYS A 50 3.51 -2.29 1.51
CA LYS A 50 2.16 -2.16 2.05
C LYS A 50 2.20 -0.88 2.87
N GLN A 51 1.38 0.11 2.49
CA GLN A 51 1.20 1.29 3.34
C GLN A 51 0.96 0.74 4.74
N ALA A 52 1.83 1.12 5.70
CA ALA A 52 1.75 0.62 7.05
C ALA A 52 0.29 0.73 7.48
N LEU A 53 -0.36 -0.43 7.63
CA LEU A 53 -1.78 -0.47 7.96
C LEU A 53 -2.01 0.08 9.36
N GLU A 54 -0.94 0.40 10.08
CA GLU A 54 -0.91 0.92 11.42
C GLU A 54 -0.16 2.25 11.47
N LEU A 55 -0.75 3.21 12.19
CA LEU A 55 -0.14 4.48 12.52
C LEU A 55 -0.10 4.62 14.03
N LYS A 56 0.98 5.23 14.54
CA LYS A 56 1.03 5.70 15.93
C LYS A 56 0.13 6.92 16.09
N CYS A 57 -0.80 6.86 17.04
CA CYS A 57 -1.68 7.96 17.41
C CYS A 57 -0.89 9.00 18.21
N ASN A 58 -0.89 10.25 17.76
CA ASN A 58 -0.32 11.42 18.45
C ASN A 58 -1.34 12.08 19.42
N GLY A 59 -2.41 11.36 19.77
CA GLY A 59 -3.34 11.78 20.83
C GLY A 59 -2.85 11.35 22.23
N PRO A 60 -3.61 11.66 23.30
CA PRO A 60 -3.24 11.29 24.68
C PRO A 60 -3.03 9.79 24.89
N CYS A 61 -3.65 8.95 24.05
CA CYS A 61 -3.52 7.51 24.12
C CYS A 61 -2.17 6.97 23.58
N GLY A 62 -1.46 7.65 22.66
CA GLY A 62 -0.11 7.26 22.21
C GLY A 62 0.05 5.90 21.52
N ARG A 63 -1.04 5.17 21.24
CA ARG A 63 -1.05 3.76 20.79
C ARG A 63 -0.84 3.64 19.27
N TRP A 64 -0.26 2.52 18.85
CA TRP A 64 -0.33 2.06 17.46
C TRP A 64 -1.75 1.53 17.19
N ARG A 65 -2.37 2.02 16.13
CA ARG A 65 -3.69 1.57 15.69
C ARG A 65 -3.75 1.44 14.18
N GLU A 66 -4.68 0.63 13.70
CA GLU A 66 -4.94 0.49 12.28
C GLU A 66 -5.45 1.80 11.64
N LEU A 67 -5.09 2.04 10.38
CA LEU A 67 -5.50 3.17 9.53
C LEU A 67 -7.01 3.40 9.50
N ARG A 68 -7.82 2.36 9.72
CA ARG A 68 -9.28 2.45 9.80
C ARG A 68 -9.78 3.32 10.96
N PHE A 69 -9.01 3.40 12.05
CA PHE A 69 -9.26 4.26 13.21
C PHE A 69 -8.78 5.70 13.01
N PHE A 70 -8.20 6.01 11.85
CA PHE A 70 -7.76 7.36 11.51
C PHE A 70 -8.70 7.96 10.46
N SER A 71 -9.23 9.15 10.78
CA SER A 71 -10.06 9.92 9.87
C SER A 71 -9.33 10.19 8.53
N LYS A 72 -10.08 10.27 7.43
CA LYS A 72 -9.52 10.42 6.06
C LYS A 72 -8.59 11.63 5.95
N SER A 73 -8.93 12.73 6.62
CA SER A 73 -8.13 13.96 6.73
C SER A 73 -6.77 13.71 7.38
N THR A 74 -6.76 12.92 8.46
CA THR A 74 -5.54 12.54 9.19
C THR A 74 -4.62 11.65 8.37
N ARG A 75 -5.18 10.69 7.62
CA ARG A 75 -4.41 9.83 6.70
C ARG A 75 -3.70 10.61 5.61
N ARG A 76 -4.31 11.71 5.13
CA ARG A 76 -3.80 12.52 4.02
C ARG A 76 -2.75 13.56 4.45
N ASN A 77 -2.90 14.14 5.65
CA ASN A 77 -2.12 15.33 6.01
C ASN A 77 -0.88 15.05 6.89
N GLY A 78 -0.72 13.83 7.42
CA GLY A 78 0.50 13.33 8.08
C GLY A 78 0.93 14.00 9.40
N LYS A 79 0.54 15.26 9.62
CA LYS A 79 0.91 16.13 10.74
C LYS A 79 -0.03 16.01 11.94
N ASN A 80 -1.29 15.61 11.72
CA ASN A 80 -2.30 15.49 12.77
C ASN A 80 -2.83 14.05 12.89
N ARG A 81 -1.93 13.12 13.24
CA ARG A 81 -2.19 11.67 13.44
C ARG A 81 -3.05 11.39 14.68
N ARG A 82 -4.23 11.99 14.77
CA ARG A 82 -5.21 11.67 15.82
C ARG A 82 -6.07 10.48 15.38
N CYS A 83 -6.23 9.54 16.29
CA CYS A 83 -7.16 8.43 16.17
C CYS A 83 -8.55 8.90 16.65
N ASP A 84 -9.58 8.57 15.88
CA ASP A 84 -10.98 8.94 16.09
C ASP A 84 -11.69 7.84 16.94
N PRO A 85 -12.85 8.11 17.56
CA PRO A 85 -13.06 8.83 18.81
C PRO A 85 -12.70 8.05 20.09
N ASP A 86 -12.03 6.89 20.01
CA ASP A 86 -11.74 6.03 21.18
C ASP A 86 -10.65 6.58 22.13
N CYS A 87 -10.15 7.79 21.87
CA CYS A 87 -9.15 8.46 22.69
C CYS A 87 -9.83 9.42 23.72
N LEU A 88 -11.14 9.28 23.96
CA LEU A 88 -11.97 10.12 24.86
C LEU A 88 -12.31 9.52 26.24
N MET A 89 -11.80 8.36 26.63
CA MET A 89 -12.10 7.80 27.96
C MET A 89 -10.83 7.27 28.64
N LEU A 90 -10.00 8.17 29.15
CA LEU A 90 -9.16 7.86 30.31
C LEU A 90 -9.83 8.58 31.49
N PRO A 91 -10.44 7.85 32.44
CA PRO A 91 -10.90 8.48 33.68
C PRO A 91 -9.66 8.98 34.43
N ILE A 92 -9.68 10.27 34.77
CA ILE A 92 -8.86 10.84 35.85
C ILE A 92 -9.53 10.46 37.16
#